data_AF-A0A356RDA9-F1
#
_entry.id   AF-A0A356RDA9-F1
#
_cell.length_a   1.000
_cell.length_b   1.000
_cell.length_c   1.000
_cell.angle_alpha   90.00
_cell.angle_beta   90.00
_cell.angle_gamma   90.00
#
_symmetry.space_group_name_H-M   'P 1'
#
loop_
_entity.id
_entity.type
_entity.pdbx_description
1 polymer ?
#
loop_
_entity_poly.entity_id
_entity_poly.type
_entity_poly.pdbx_seq_one_letter_code
_entity_poly.pdbx_strand_id
1 'polypeptide(L)'
;MSQSPEPMPNPEDLTAFLREFDDSDLQHYTCFSSEFRDQRMEAGSIAEAGFWNTVVNLCIDERMRRDQDIKRLEYMYRTGVDPEHNF
;
A
#
# COMPACT_ATOMS: atom_id res chain seq x y z
N MET A 1 -8.62 -35.07 9.37
CA MET A 1 -7.35 -34.34 9.16
C MET A 1 -7.62 -32.88 9.47
N SER A 2 -7.23 -32.42 10.66
CA SER A 2 -7.38 -31.01 11.04
C SER A 2 -6.27 -30.24 10.33
N GLN A 3 -6.63 -29.41 9.36
CA GLN A 3 -5.68 -28.47 8.77
C GLN A 3 -5.32 -27.46 9.86
N SER A 4 -4.05 -27.45 10.28
CA SER A 4 -3.52 -26.33 11.07
C SER A 4 -3.67 -25.05 10.26
N PRO A 5 -4.16 -23.96 10.85
CA PRO A 5 -4.23 -22.67 10.15
C PRO A 5 -2.81 -22.27 9.74
N GLU A 6 -2.63 -21.92 8.47
CA GLU A 6 -1.36 -21.35 8.00
C GLU A 6 -1.03 -20.11 8.84
N PRO A 7 0.25 -19.89 9.18
CA PRO A 7 0.64 -18.70 9.93
C PRO A 7 0.18 -17.46 9.16
N MET A 8 -0.55 -16.57 9.82
CA MET A 8 -0.94 -15.31 9.19
C MET A 8 0.33 -14.55 8.77
N PRO A 9 0.37 -14.01 7.55
CA PRO A 9 1.51 -13.24 7.07
C PRO A 9 1.80 -12.09 8.04
N ASN A 10 3.07 -11.85 8.35
CA ASN A 10 3.48 -10.77 9.23
C ASN A 10 3.08 -9.45 8.54
N PRO A 11 2.52 -8.43 9.24
CA PRO A 11 2.23 -7.12 8.63
C PRO A 11 3.41 -6.50 7.85
N GLU A 12 4.65 -6.80 8.25
CA GLU A 12 5.86 -6.42 7.51
C GLU A 12 5.90 -7.04 6.09
N ASP A 13 5.44 -8.29 5.93
CA ASP A 13 5.38 -8.97 4.65
C ASP A 13 4.41 -8.29 3.69
N LEU A 14 3.27 -7.79 4.20
CA LEU A 14 2.25 -7.14 3.39
C LEU A 14 2.78 -5.85 2.74
N THR A 15 3.53 -5.06 3.50
CA THR A 15 4.17 -3.85 2.97
C THR A 15 5.29 -4.17 1.99
N ALA A 16 6.00 -5.29 2.16
CA ALA A 16 7.00 -5.75 1.21
C ALA A 16 6.36 -6.12 -0.14
N PHE A 17 5.22 -6.81 -0.14
CA PHE A 17 4.50 -7.16 -1.37
C PHE A 17 4.04 -5.93 -2.16
N LEU A 18 3.59 -4.87 -1.48
CA LEU A 18 3.16 -3.63 -2.14
C LEU A 18 4.31 -2.93 -2.89
N ARG A 19 5.56 -3.14 -2.48
CA ARG A 19 6.72 -2.60 -3.21
C ARG A 19 6.91 -3.24 -4.58
N GLU A 20 6.41 -4.46 -4.79
CA GLU A 20 6.52 -5.18 -6.06
C GLU A 20 5.46 -4.74 -7.09
N PHE A 21 4.39 -4.09 -6.66
CA PHE A 21 3.30 -3.65 -7.54
C PHE A 21 3.81 -2.61 -8.54
N ASP A 22 3.23 -2.48 -9.72
CA ASP A 22 3.45 -1.28 -10.51
C ASP A 22 2.41 -0.19 -10.18
N ASP A 23 2.49 0.98 -10.82
CA ASP A 23 1.55 2.07 -10.57
C ASP A 23 0.13 1.71 -11.01
N SER A 24 -0.01 0.84 -12.02
CA SER A 24 -1.31 0.36 -12.50
C SER A 24 -1.94 -0.61 -11.50
N ASP A 25 -1.14 -1.49 -10.88
CA ASP A 25 -1.56 -2.37 -9.81
C ASP A 25 -2.02 -1.57 -8.59
N LEU A 26 -1.22 -0.61 -8.14
CA LEU A 26 -1.59 0.27 -7.02
C LEU A 26 -2.91 1.00 -7.30
N GLN A 27 -3.09 1.50 -8.52
CA GLN A 27 -4.34 2.15 -8.92
C GLN A 27 -5.52 1.18 -8.90
N HIS A 28 -5.37 0.00 -9.51
CA HIS A 28 -6.43 -1.02 -9.56
C HIS A 28 -6.85 -1.46 -8.16
N TYR A 29 -5.89 -1.78 -7.29
CA TYR A 29 -6.16 -2.23 -5.92
C TYR A 29 -6.75 -1.11 -5.06
N THR A 30 -6.35 0.15 -5.28
CA THR A 30 -6.97 1.30 -4.60
C THR A 30 -8.44 1.45 -4.98
N CYS A 31 -8.77 1.39 -6.27
CA CYS A 31 -10.15 1.45 -6.75
C CYS A 31 -10.97 0.27 -6.24
N PHE A 32 -10.50 -0.95 -6.47
CA PHE A 32 -11.14 -2.18 -6.03
C PHE A 32 -11.43 -2.17 -4.52
N SER A 33 -10.42 -1.86 -3.69
CA SER A 33 -10.58 -1.87 -2.24
C SER A 33 -11.53 -0.77 -1.75
N SER A 34 -11.56 0.38 -2.44
CA SER A 34 -12.51 1.45 -2.14
C SER A 34 -13.95 1.05 -2.44
N GLU A 35 -14.20 0.41 -3.59
CA GLU A 35 -15.54 -0.10 -3.94
C GLU A 35 -16.02 -1.15 -2.94
N PHE A 36 -15.15 -2.07 -2.53
CA PHE A 36 -15.49 -3.08 -1.53
C PHE A 36 -15.74 -2.47 -0.15
N ARG A 37 -14.94 -1.49 0.28
CA ARG A 37 -15.20 -0.73 1.51
C ARG A 37 -16.60 -0.12 1.47
N ASP A 38 -16.94 0.55 0.39
CA ASP A 38 -18.20 1.29 0.27
C ASP A 38 -19.40 0.32 0.28
N GLN A 39 -19.31 -0.81 -0.42
CA GLN A 39 -20.32 -1.87 -0.36
C GLN A 39 -20.52 -2.41 1.07
N ARG A 40 -19.44 -2.56 1.85
CA ARG A 40 -19.55 -3.03 3.25
C ARG A 40 -20.10 -1.96 4.18
N MET A 41 -19.80 -0.69 3.95
CA MET A 41 -20.42 0.43 4.66
C MET A 41 -21.94 0.46 4.42
N GLU A 42 -22.37 0.33 3.16
CA GLU A 42 -23.79 0.27 2.79
C GLU A 42 -24.51 -0.93 3.40
N ALA A 43 -23.83 -2.08 3.49
CA ALA A 43 -24.35 -3.28 4.14
C ALA A 43 -24.34 -3.23 5.69
N GLY A 44 -23.80 -2.17 6.29
CA GLY A 44 -23.67 -2.03 7.75
C GLY A 44 -22.56 -2.88 8.38
N SER A 45 -21.68 -3.47 7.58
CA SER A 45 -20.55 -4.30 8.02
C SER A 45 -19.32 -3.45 8.32
N ILE A 46 -19.35 -2.74 9.45
CA ILE A 46 -18.32 -1.75 9.81
C ILE A 46 -16.93 -2.35 9.98
N ALA A 47 -16.81 -3.56 10.53
CA ALA A 47 -15.52 -4.23 10.72
C ALA A 47 -14.83 -4.55 9.38
N GLU A 48 -15.59 -5.07 8.42
CA GLU A 48 -15.07 -5.37 7.08
C GLU A 48 -14.77 -4.09 6.29
N ALA A 49 -15.60 -3.06 6.43
CA ALA A 49 -15.29 -1.74 5.87
C ALA A 49 -13.97 -1.19 6.44
N GLY A 50 -13.73 -1.35 7.74
CA GLY A 50 -12.47 -0.98 8.39
C GLY A 50 -11.28 -1.72 7.77
N PHE A 51 -11.39 -3.03 7.55
CA PHE A 51 -10.36 -3.82 6.87
C PHE A 51 -10.05 -3.27 5.47
N TRP A 52 -11.07 -3.07 4.63
CA TRP A 52 -10.86 -2.55 3.27
C TRP A 52 -10.29 -1.14 3.27
N ASN A 53 -10.68 -0.31 4.25
CA ASN A 53 -10.10 1.01 4.43
C ASN A 53 -8.60 0.94 4.77
N THR A 54 -8.16 -0.05 5.56
CA THR A 54 -6.73 -0.29 5.80
C THR A 54 -6.01 -0.65 4.50
N VAL A 55 -6.59 -1.51 3.65
CA VAL A 55 -5.99 -1.86 2.36
C VAL A 55 -5.86 -0.64 1.44
N VAL A 56 -6.89 0.21 1.39
CA VAL A 56 -6.84 1.50 0.65
C VAL A 56 -5.69 2.37 1.15
N ASN A 57 -5.56 2.55 2.47
CA ASN A 57 -4.51 3.37 3.05
C ASN A 57 -3.11 2.82 2.71
N LEU A 58 -2.91 1.50 2.77
CA LEU A 58 -1.64 0.88 2.42
C LEU A 58 -1.24 1.15 0.96
N CYS A 59 -2.21 1.11 0.03
CA CYS A 59 -1.93 1.43 -1.38
C CYS A 59 -1.58 2.92 -1.57
N ILE A 60 -2.25 3.82 -0.83
CA ILE A 60 -1.95 5.25 -0.85
C ILE A 60 -0.56 5.53 -0.28
N ASP A 61 -0.21 4.91 0.84
CA ASP A 61 1.08 5.08 1.51
C ASP A 61 2.24 4.65 0.60
N GLU A 62 2.11 3.51 -0.09
CA GLU A 62 3.13 3.05 -1.05
C GLU A 62 3.25 4.00 -2.24
N ARG A 63 2.14 4.53 -2.76
CA ARG A 63 2.18 5.56 -3.82
C ARG A 63 2.91 6.81 -3.35
N MET A 64 2.64 7.29 -2.14
CA MET A 64 3.32 8.45 -1.58
C MET A 64 4.82 8.20 -1.39
N ARG A 65 5.21 7.00 -0.95
CA ARG A 65 6.61 6.59 -0.83
C ARG A 65 7.32 6.63 -2.19
N ARG A 66 6.68 6.10 -3.25
CA ARG A 66 7.23 6.17 -4.63
C ARG A 66 7.39 7.59 -5.14
N ASP A 67 6.39 8.45 -4.90
CA ASP A 67 6.47 9.86 -5.29
C ASP A 67 7.66 10.57 -4.60
N GLN A 68 7.97 10.20 -3.36
CA GLN A 68 9.14 10.71 -2.64
C GLN A 68 10.44 10.19 -3.23
N ASP A 69 10.53 8.89 -3.54
CA ASP A 69 11.69 8.28 -4.20
C ASP A 69 11.96 8.91 -5.56
N ILE A 70 10.93 9.12 -6.39
CA ILE A 70 11.06 9.77 -7.69
C ILE A 70 11.62 11.18 -7.52
N LYS A 71 11.06 11.97 -6.60
CA LYS A 71 11.57 13.34 -6.32
C LYS A 71 13.02 13.34 -5.85
N ARG A 72 13.41 12.37 -5.02
CA ARG A 72 14.79 12.20 -4.56
C ARG A 72 15.71 11.87 -5.73
N LEU A 73 15.35 10.89 -6.56
CA LEU A 73 16.12 10.50 -7.74
C LEU A 73 16.24 11.66 -8.74
N GLU A 74 15.17 12.41 -8.98
CA GLU A 74 15.20 13.62 -9.80
C GLU A 74 16.10 14.72 -9.23
N TYR A 75 16.15 14.86 -7.91
CA TYR A 75 17.05 15.80 -7.24
C TYR A 75 18.51 15.34 -7.45
N MET A 76 18.81 14.08 -7.15
CA MET A 76 20.15 13.50 -7.34
C MET A 76 20.63 13.63 -8.78
N TYR A 77 19.75 13.37 -9.75
CA TYR A 77 20.05 13.54 -11.16
C TYR A 77 20.42 14.99 -11.52
N ARG A 78 19.76 15.98 -10.90
CA ARG A 78 20.02 17.41 -11.16
C ARG A 78 21.22 17.97 -10.43
N THR A 79 21.51 17.51 -9.22
CA THR A 79 22.50 18.12 -8.33
C THR A 79 23.76 17.28 -8.12
N GLY A 80 23.70 15.98 -8.42
CA GLY A 80 24.73 15.01 -8.08
C GLY A 80 24.83 14.68 -6.58
N VAL A 81 23.89 15.18 -5.76
CA VAL A 81 23.89 15.03 -4.30
C VAL A 81 22.62 14.34 -3.84
N ASP A 82 22.75 13.38 -2.94
CA ASP A 82 21.63 12.72 -2.28
C ASP A 82 21.14 13.56 -1.09
N PRO A 83 19.88 14.07 -1.11
CA PRO A 83 19.36 14.94 -0.07
C PRO A 83 19.15 14.24 1.27
N GLU A 84 19.13 12.90 1.31
CA GLU A 84 19.00 12.13 2.55
C GLU A 84 20.33 11.67 3.13
N HIS A 85 21.46 11.86 2.41
CA HIS A 85 22.78 11.45 2.89
C HIS A 85 23.47 12.51 3.77
N ASN A 86 22.80 13.64 4.03
CA ASN A 86 23.32 14.77 4.81
C ASN A 86 22.88 14.80 6.28
N PHE A 87 22.39 13.69 6.83
CA PHE A 87 22.06 13.54 8.26
C PHE A 87 22.69 12.27 8.86
#